data_AF-R9YRP8-F1
#
_entry.id   AF-R9YRP8-F1
#
_cell.length_a   1.000
_cell.length_b   1.000
_cell.length_c   1.000
_cell.angle_alpha   90.00
_cell.angle_beta   90.00
_cell.angle_gamma   90.00
#
_symmetry.space_group_name_H-M   'P 1'
#
loop_
_entity.id
_entity.type
_entity.pdbx_description
1 polymer ?
#
loop_
_entity_poly.entity_id
_entity_poly.type
_entity_poly.pdbx_seq_one_letter_code
_entity_poly.pdbx_strand_id
1 'polypeptide(L)'
;GKSLREMQQTYLLLKDKVFDGIMPPYDTVQLEKFIQEQFGTGTVWDIPYPRLMISAVNSEKLPVRLEMARNYKPADDVAPETPKEMPLWMALRRSTAAPVLFKPSEDRYIDGGIISNNPALDLMSEVHAYNRQLQLSGRKNETVKMNALVSFGTGQIPSTVIETLSIDSNSPLQSIKTIKNLAAMFIDQ
;
A
#
# COMPACT_ATOMS: atom_id res chain seq x y z
N GLY A 1 -20.11 -3.61 -2.83
CA GLY A 1 -18.78 -4.23 -2.70
C GLY A 1 -18.73 -5.50 -3.52
N LYS A 2 -17.54 -5.98 -3.89
CA LYS A 2 -17.33 -7.27 -4.57
C LYS A 2 -17.24 -8.41 -3.55
N SER A 3 -17.68 -9.60 -3.94
CA SER A 3 -17.49 -10.85 -3.20
C SER A 3 -16.04 -11.34 -3.27
N LEU A 4 -15.64 -12.23 -2.34
CA LEU A 4 -14.30 -12.83 -2.37
C LEU A 4 -14.02 -13.61 -3.66
N ARG A 5 -15.05 -14.22 -4.26
CA ARG A 5 -14.89 -14.96 -5.52
C ARG A 5 -14.64 -14.01 -6.69
N GLU A 6 -15.33 -12.88 -6.74
CA GLU A 6 -15.07 -11.82 -7.74
C GLU A 6 -13.69 -11.20 -7.54
N MET A 7 -13.24 -11.03 -6.29
CA MET A 7 -11.89 -10.55 -5.99
C MET A 7 -10.81 -11.53 -6.45
N GLN A 8 -11.03 -12.83 -6.26
CA GLN A 8 -10.13 -13.87 -6.78
C GLN A 8 -10.06 -13.83 -8.32
N GLN A 9 -11.20 -13.70 -9.01
CA GLN A 9 -11.22 -13.55 -10.47
C GLN A 9 -10.51 -12.27 -10.92
N THR A 10 -10.74 -11.16 -10.20
CA THR A 10 -10.07 -9.88 -10.45
C THR A 10 -8.55 -10.03 -10.33
N TYR A 11 -8.06 -10.77 -9.33
CA TYR A 11 -6.63 -11.02 -9.17
C TYR A 11 -6.02 -11.84 -10.32
N LEU A 12 -6.73 -12.86 -10.80
CA LEU A 12 -6.28 -13.64 -11.97
C LEU A 12 -6.21 -12.78 -13.23
N LEU A 13 -7.21 -11.91 -13.44
CA LEU A 13 -7.19 -10.95 -14.54
C LEU A 13 -6.08 -9.91 -14.39
N LEU A 14 -5.79 -9.46 -13.16
CA LEU A 14 -4.70 -8.53 -12.88
C LEU A 14 -3.36 -9.11 -13.33
N LYS A 15 -3.09 -10.37 -12.96
CA LYS A 15 -1.88 -11.08 -13.38
C LYS A 15 -1.73 -11.05 -14.91
N ASP A 16 -2.76 -11.47 -15.63
CA ASP A 16 -2.66 -11.64 -17.08
C ASP A 16 -2.73 -10.31 -17.84
N LYS A 17 -3.37 -9.28 -17.27
CA LYS A 17 -3.52 -7.95 -17.92
C LYS A 17 -2.48 -6.93 -17.51
N VAL A 18 -1.77 -7.06 -16.39
CA VAL A 18 -0.82 -6.03 -15.92
C VAL A 18 0.59 -6.57 -15.86
N PHE A 19 0.74 -7.86 -15.57
CA PHE A 19 2.04 -8.53 -15.48
C PHE A 19 2.31 -9.38 -16.73
N ASP A 20 2.02 -8.82 -17.92
CA ASP A 20 2.15 -9.47 -19.23
C ASP A 20 3.56 -9.34 -19.86
N GLY A 21 4.41 -8.46 -19.31
CA GLY A 21 5.77 -8.21 -19.78
C GLY A 21 6.82 -9.22 -19.27
N ILE A 22 7.90 -9.40 -20.04
CA ILE A 22 9.03 -10.29 -19.68
C ILE A 22 9.86 -9.70 -18.52
N MET A 23 10.00 -8.38 -18.44
CA MET A 23 10.69 -7.72 -17.34
C MET A 23 10.02 -6.38 -16.95
N PRO A 24 10.02 -6.04 -15.65
CA PRO A 24 9.58 -4.76 -15.16
C PRO A 24 10.55 -3.61 -15.57
N PRO A 25 10.11 -2.33 -15.48
CA PRO A 25 8.84 -1.87 -14.93
C PRO A 25 7.64 -2.18 -15.84
N TYR A 26 6.53 -2.58 -15.24
CA TYR A 26 5.26 -2.85 -15.93
C TYR A 26 4.51 -1.56 -16.27
N ASP A 27 3.55 -1.64 -17.20
CA ASP A 27 2.78 -0.50 -17.67
C ASP A 27 1.85 0.05 -16.57
N THR A 28 2.17 1.25 -16.09
CA THR A 28 1.41 1.93 -15.04
C THR A 28 0.07 2.45 -15.53
N VAL A 29 -0.05 2.82 -16.81
CA VAL A 29 -1.31 3.28 -17.40
C VAL A 29 -2.28 2.10 -17.50
N GLN A 30 -1.77 0.92 -17.83
CA GLN A 30 -2.55 -0.31 -17.86
C GLN A 30 -3.03 -0.70 -16.46
N LEU A 31 -2.16 -0.61 -15.44
CA LEU A 31 -2.55 -0.79 -14.04
C LEU A 31 -3.64 0.21 -13.61
N GLU A 32 -3.49 1.50 -13.93
CA GLU A 32 -4.46 2.53 -13.56
C GLU A 32 -5.83 2.30 -14.20
N LYS A 33 -5.86 2.00 -15.50
CA LYS A 33 -7.08 1.63 -16.21
C LYS A 33 -7.71 0.39 -15.59
N PHE A 34 -6.91 -0.62 -15.27
CA PHE A 34 -7.39 -1.82 -14.61
C PHE A 34 -8.03 -1.50 -13.25
N ILE A 35 -7.38 -0.71 -12.40
CA ILE A 35 -7.93 -0.31 -11.10
C ILE A 35 -9.24 0.46 -11.30
N GLN A 36 -9.30 1.42 -12.23
CA GLN A 36 -10.50 2.19 -12.52
C GLN A 36 -11.65 1.32 -13.06
N GLU A 37 -11.37 0.35 -13.93
CA GLU A 37 -12.35 -0.64 -14.41
C GLU A 37 -12.91 -1.49 -13.26
N GLN A 38 -12.06 -1.88 -12.31
CA GLN A 38 -12.43 -2.80 -11.24
C GLN A 38 -13.10 -2.12 -10.03
N PHE A 39 -12.76 -0.86 -9.74
CA PHE A 39 -13.20 -0.15 -8.53
C PHE A 39 -13.91 1.18 -8.82
N GLY A 40 -14.00 1.58 -10.08
CA GLY A 40 -14.63 2.83 -10.51
C GLY A 40 -13.76 4.06 -10.29
N THR A 41 -14.35 5.23 -10.53
CA THR A 41 -13.70 6.54 -10.41
C THR A 41 -14.22 7.37 -9.23
N GLY A 42 -14.96 6.74 -8.32
CA GLY A 42 -15.43 7.37 -7.08
C GLY A 42 -14.28 7.74 -6.13
N THR A 43 -14.63 8.41 -5.05
CA THR A 43 -13.70 8.86 -4.02
C THR A 43 -13.55 7.82 -2.91
N VAL A 44 -12.50 7.97 -2.11
CA VAL A 44 -12.31 7.15 -0.89
C VAL A 44 -13.49 7.31 0.09
N TRP A 45 -14.14 8.49 0.09
CA TRP A 45 -15.25 8.82 0.97
C TRP A 45 -16.59 8.24 0.53
N ASP A 46 -16.71 7.79 -0.71
CA ASP A 46 -17.92 7.13 -1.23
C ASP A 46 -18.13 5.73 -0.61
N ILE A 47 -17.14 5.20 0.12
CA ILE A 47 -17.26 3.95 0.86
C ILE A 47 -17.75 4.26 2.28
N PRO A 48 -19.03 3.99 2.62
CA PRO A 48 -19.58 4.30 3.94
C PRO A 48 -19.12 3.34 5.03
N TYR A 49 -18.88 2.08 4.67
CA TYR A 49 -18.44 1.01 5.57
C TYR A 49 -17.79 -0.12 4.73
N PRO A 50 -16.74 -0.79 5.24
CA PRO A 50 -16.06 -0.55 6.52
C PRO A 50 -15.23 0.73 6.52
N ARG A 51 -14.76 1.13 7.71
CA ARG A 51 -13.66 2.11 7.80
C ARG A 51 -12.42 1.48 7.19
N LEU A 52 -11.72 2.23 6.35
CA LEU A 52 -10.57 1.78 5.59
C LEU A 52 -9.39 2.73 5.79
N MET A 53 -8.19 2.17 5.73
CA MET A 53 -6.93 2.90 5.64
C MET A 53 -6.06 2.20 4.58
N ILE A 54 -5.51 2.97 3.65
CA ILE A 54 -4.69 2.47 2.53
C ILE A 54 -3.32 3.15 2.62
N SER A 55 -2.27 2.37 2.85
CA SER A 55 -0.90 2.86 3.04
C SER A 55 -0.21 3.18 1.72
N ALA A 56 0.58 4.25 1.72
CA ALA A 56 1.54 4.59 0.67
C ALA A 56 2.71 5.37 1.30
N VAL A 57 3.89 5.34 0.67
CA VAL A 57 5.05 6.09 1.14
C VAL A 57 5.26 7.30 0.25
N ASN A 58 5.31 8.49 0.86
CA ASN A 58 5.72 9.71 0.17
C ASN A 58 7.24 9.82 0.18
N SER A 59 7.84 9.75 -1.01
CA SER A 59 9.30 9.79 -1.23
C SER A 59 9.82 11.16 -1.66
N GLU A 60 9.02 12.22 -1.57
CA GLU A 60 9.43 13.59 -1.97
C GLU A 60 10.53 14.15 -1.07
N LYS A 61 10.59 13.72 0.20
CA LYS A 61 11.55 14.22 1.21
C LYS A 61 12.12 13.08 2.03
N LEU A 62 13.35 13.27 2.52
CA LEU A 62 14.00 12.38 3.49
C LEU A 62 13.90 12.99 4.91
N PRO A 63 13.63 12.18 5.95
CA PRO A 63 13.24 10.77 5.88
C PRO A 63 11.85 10.61 5.22
N VAL A 64 11.69 9.53 4.45
CA VAL A 64 10.40 9.20 3.80
C VAL A 64 9.32 8.98 4.85
N ARG A 65 8.06 9.24 4.48
CA ARG A 65 6.93 9.16 5.43
C ARG A 65 5.83 8.26 4.91
N LEU A 66 5.27 7.47 5.81
CA LEU A 66 4.04 6.73 5.58
C LEU A 66 2.86 7.70 5.58
N GLU A 67 2.10 7.72 4.50
CA GLU A 67 0.81 8.39 4.39
C GLU A 67 -0.29 7.34 4.26
N MET A 68 -1.50 7.64 4.73
CA MET A 68 -2.63 6.76 4.52
C MET A 68 -3.85 7.53 4.03
N ALA A 69 -4.49 7.01 2.97
CA ALA A 69 -5.82 7.43 2.57
C ALA A 69 -6.87 6.75 3.46
N ARG A 70 -7.83 7.51 3.97
CA ARG A 70 -8.86 7.06 4.92
C ARG A 70 -10.24 7.56 4.50
N ASN A 71 -11.28 6.79 4.83
CA ASN A 71 -12.69 7.23 4.70
C ASN A 71 -13.27 7.73 6.03
N TYR A 72 -12.41 8.10 6.97
CA TYR A 72 -12.77 8.69 8.26
C TYR A 72 -11.73 9.73 8.64
N LYS A 73 -12.09 10.65 9.53
CA LYS A 73 -11.16 11.64 10.06
C LYS A 73 -10.24 10.97 11.10
N PRO A 74 -8.90 10.93 10.90
CA PRO A 74 -7.96 10.45 11.90
C PRO A 74 -7.85 11.41 13.08
N ALA A 75 -7.08 11.05 14.12
CA ALA A 75 -6.73 12.00 15.16
C ALA A 75 -5.84 13.12 14.59
N ASP A 76 -6.06 14.36 15.03
CA ASP A 76 -5.44 15.55 14.44
C ASP A 76 -3.90 15.54 14.55
N ASP A 77 -3.34 14.84 15.55
CA ASP A 77 -1.90 14.70 15.77
C ASP A 77 -1.27 13.50 15.02
N VAL A 78 -2.09 12.64 14.40
CA VAL A 78 -1.62 11.48 13.63
C VAL A 78 -1.42 11.86 12.17
N ALA A 79 -2.44 12.43 11.54
CA ALA A 79 -2.42 12.77 10.13
C ALA A 79 -3.50 13.80 9.80
N PRO A 80 -3.33 14.59 8.72
CA PRO A 80 -4.42 15.36 8.17
C PRO A 80 -5.54 14.45 7.66
N GLU A 81 -6.75 15.00 7.57
CA GLU A 81 -7.88 14.32 6.94
C GLU A 81 -7.60 14.08 5.44
N THR A 82 -8.02 12.92 4.93
CA THR A 82 -7.92 12.64 3.49
C THR A 82 -8.81 13.61 2.71
N PRO A 83 -8.31 14.27 1.65
CA PRO A 83 -9.12 15.17 0.82
C PRO A 83 -10.41 14.49 0.35
N LYS A 84 -11.53 15.21 0.34
CA LYS A 84 -12.86 14.64 0.02
C LYS A 84 -12.93 14.16 -1.42
N GLU A 85 -12.20 14.82 -2.29
CA GLU A 85 -12.04 14.57 -3.70
C GLU A 85 -11.01 13.48 -4.04
N MET A 86 -10.31 12.90 -3.05
CA MET A 86 -9.30 11.86 -3.27
C MET A 86 -9.91 10.65 -4.00
N PRO A 87 -9.53 10.38 -5.26
CA PRO A 87 -10.07 9.25 -5.99
C PRO A 87 -9.60 7.92 -5.36
N LEU A 88 -10.50 6.96 -5.22
CA LEU A 88 -10.17 5.64 -4.67
C LEU A 88 -9.10 4.94 -5.50
N TRP A 89 -9.22 4.99 -6.83
CA TRP A 89 -8.24 4.38 -7.72
C TRP A 89 -6.84 4.99 -7.57
N MET A 90 -6.75 6.28 -7.25
CA MET A 90 -5.47 6.95 -7.01
C MET A 90 -4.85 6.47 -5.68
N ALA A 91 -5.64 6.36 -4.61
CA ALA A 91 -5.17 5.79 -3.36
C ALA A 91 -4.63 4.36 -3.53
N LEU A 92 -5.35 3.52 -4.29
CA LEU A 92 -4.91 2.16 -4.63
C LEU A 92 -3.64 2.16 -5.49
N ARG A 93 -3.55 3.06 -6.47
CA ARG A 93 -2.38 3.21 -7.35
C ARG A 93 -1.13 3.63 -6.60
N ARG A 94 -1.25 4.54 -5.63
CA ARG A 94 -0.17 4.93 -4.71
C ARG A 94 0.29 3.73 -3.88
N SER A 95 -0.67 3.00 -3.32
CA SER A 95 -0.41 1.85 -2.44
C SER A 95 0.29 0.70 -3.14
N THR A 96 0.06 0.51 -4.44
CA THR A 96 0.59 -0.61 -5.25
C THR A 96 1.81 -0.23 -6.09
N ALA A 97 2.39 0.95 -5.87
CA ALA A 97 3.53 1.47 -6.61
C ALA A 97 4.87 0.83 -6.16
N ALA A 98 4.96 -0.50 -6.23
CA ALA A 98 6.11 -1.26 -5.74
C ALA A 98 7.39 -0.84 -6.48
N PRO A 99 8.45 -0.43 -5.76
CA PRO A 99 9.74 -0.13 -6.38
C PRO A 99 10.23 -1.28 -7.24
N VAL A 100 10.95 -0.97 -8.32
CA VAL A 100 11.40 -1.90 -9.37
C VAL A 100 10.26 -2.42 -10.26
N LEU A 101 9.04 -2.66 -9.75
CA LEU A 101 7.92 -3.17 -10.54
C LEU A 101 7.14 -2.08 -11.27
N PHE A 102 6.90 -0.94 -10.63
CA PHE A 102 6.12 0.16 -11.17
C PHE A 102 6.83 1.50 -10.97
N LYS A 103 6.53 2.47 -11.84
CA LYS A 103 6.95 3.86 -11.58
C LYS A 103 6.18 4.43 -10.38
N PRO A 104 6.77 5.37 -9.62
CA PRO A 104 6.05 6.08 -8.57
C PRO A 104 4.75 6.71 -9.08
N SER A 105 3.71 6.69 -8.26
CA SER A 105 2.46 7.40 -8.53
C SER A 105 2.64 8.90 -8.26
N GLU A 106 2.14 9.76 -9.16
CA GLU A 106 2.35 11.22 -9.09
C GLU A 106 3.84 11.62 -8.90
N ASP A 107 4.75 10.81 -9.44
CA ASP A 107 6.20 10.99 -9.35
C ASP A 107 6.78 11.06 -7.91
N ARG A 108 6.00 10.69 -6.88
CA ARG A 108 6.43 10.80 -5.47
C ARG A 108 5.90 9.73 -4.53
N TYR A 109 4.89 8.96 -4.92
CA TYR A 109 4.32 7.92 -4.06
C TYR A 109 4.80 6.54 -4.49
N ILE A 110 5.35 5.79 -3.55
CA ILE A 110 5.73 4.39 -3.70
C ILE A 110 4.90 3.52 -2.75
N ASP A 111 4.97 2.21 -2.97
CA ASP A 111 4.21 1.21 -2.22
C ASP A 111 4.33 1.36 -0.70
N GLY A 112 3.20 1.18 -0.02
CA GLY A 112 3.11 1.24 1.44
C GLY A 112 3.98 0.18 2.12
N GLY A 113 4.24 -0.94 1.45
CA GLY A 113 5.05 -2.06 1.92
C GLY A 113 6.50 -1.72 2.25
N ILE A 114 7.01 -0.59 1.77
CA ILE A 114 8.36 -0.11 2.14
C ILE A 114 8.46 0.27 3.63
N ILE A 115 7.35 0.63 4.27
CA ILE A 115 7.31 0.97 5.72
C ILE A 115 6.29 0.10 6.47
N SER A 116 5.14 -0.16 5.87
CA SER A 116 3.97 -0.81 6.48
C SER A 116 3.51 -1.99 5.61
N ASN A 117 4.36 -3.01 5.47
CA ASN A 117 4.00 -4.23 4.72
C ASN A 117 2.99 -5.11 5.47
N ASN A 118 2.94 -4.98 6.80
CA ASN A 118 1.87 -5.52 7.62
C ASN A 118 1.22 -4.39 8.45
N PRO A 119 0.12 -3.80 7.98
CA PRO A 119 -0.50 -2.62 8.61
C PRO A 119 -1.26 -2.94 9.91
N ALA A 120 -1.12 -4.15 10.48
CA ALA A 120 -1.81 -4.55 11.70
C ALA A 120 -1.43 -3.68 12.91
N LEU A 121 -0.13 -3.40 13.09
CA LEU A 121 0.34 -2.54 14.18
C LEU A 121 -0.03 -1.07 13.95
N ASP A 122 0.03 -0.63 12.69
CA ASP A 122 -0.45 0.69 12.28
C ASP A 122 -1.94 0.86 12.62
N LEU A 123 -2.77 -0.14 12.32
CA LEU A 123 -4.20 -0.14 12.63
C LEU A 123 -4.47 -0.02 14.12
N MET A 124 -3.72 -0.76 14.94
CA MET A 124 -3.85 -0.70 16.40
C MET A 124 -3.51 0.70 16.93
N SER A 125 -2.42 1.27 16.44
CA SER A 125 -1.96 2.61 16.83
C SER A 125 -2.97 3.69 16.41
N GLU A 126 -3.49 3.58 15.20
CA GLU A 126 -4.52 4.43 14.64
C GLU A 126 -5.82 4.37 15.45
N VAL A 127 -6.31 3.18 15.79
CA VAL A 127 -7.52 3.01 16.61
C VAL A 127 -7.32 3.60 18.01
N HIS A 128 -6.13 3.43 18.60
CA HIS A 128 -5.81 4.02 19.89
C HIS A 128 -5.87 5.56 19.85
N ALA A 129 -5.20 6.16 18.86
CA ALA A 129 -5.19 7.61 18.69
C ALA A 129 -6.59 8.16 18.38
N TYR A 130 -7.35 7.49 17.51
CA TYR A 130 -8.73 7.84 17.19
C TYR A 130 -9.63 7.83 18.43
N ASN A 131 -9.53 6.77 19.24
CA ASN A 131 -10.29 6.68 20.49
C ASN A 131 -9.89 7.74 21.51
N ARG A 132 -8.60 8.05 21.62
CA ARG A 132 -8.11 9.14 22.48
C ARG A 132 -8.71 10.48 22.06
N GLN A 133 -8.72 10.80 20.77
CA GLN A 133 -9.32 12.03 20.24
C GLN A 133 -10.81 12.13 20.57
N LEU A 134 -11.56 11.03 20.39
CA LEU A 134 -12.98 10.98 20.75
C LEU A 134 -13.20 11.20 22.25
N GLN A 135 -12.37 10.61 23.10
CA GLN A 135 -12.47 10.80 24.55
C GLN A 135 -12.20 12.24 24.95
N LEU A 136 -11.15 12.87 24.41
CA LEU A 136 -10.84 14.28 24.64
C LEU A 136 -11.96 15.21 24.15
N SER A 137 -12.67 14.81 23.09
CA SER A 137 -13.82 15.55 22.54
C SER A 137 -15.14 15.27 23.26
N GLY A 138 -15.15 14.52 24.36
CA GLY A 138 -16.38 14.13 25.09
C GLY A 138 -17.25 13.07 24.39
N ARG A 139 -16.77 12.48 23.29
CA ARG A 139 -17.47 11.51 22.43
C ARG A 139 -17.10 10.06 22.74
N LYS A 140 -16.94 9.73 24.02
CA LYS A 140 -16.51 8.40 24.49
C LYS A 140 -17.37 7.25 23.96
N ASN A 141 -18.68 7.49 23.77
CA ASN A 141 -19.64 6.48 23.30
C ASN A 141 -19.41 6.06 21.84
N GLU A 142 -18.62 6.81 21.07
CA GLU A 142 -18.30 6.53 19.66
C GLU A 142 -16.95 5.82 19.48
N THR A 143 -16.29 5.48 20.60
CA THR A 143 -14.99 4.79 20.57
C THR A 143 -15.11 3.39 20.00
N VAL A 144 -14.09 2.97 19.25
CA VAL A 144 -14.00 1.66 18.64
C VAL A 144 -13.44 0.68 19.66
N LYS A 145 -14.21 -0.36 20.01
CA LYS A 145 -13.74 -1.46 20.84
C LYS A 145 -13.15 -2.58 19.98
N MET A 146 -11.83 -2.70 19.97
CA MET A 146 -11.13 -3.78 19.26
C MET A 146 -11.07 -5.04 20.13
N ASN A 147 -11.92 -6.03 19.85
CA ASN A 147 -11.94 -7.30 20.59
C ASN A 147 -11.04 -8.38 19.96
N ALA A 148 -10.86 -8.32 18.65
CA ALA A 148 -10.03 -9.23 17.89
C ALA A 148 -9.34 -8.46 16.76
N LEU A 149 -8.13 -8.90 16.41
CA LEU A 149 -7.37 -8.44 15.27
C LEU A 149 -7.03 -9.64 14.41
N VAL A 150 -7.34 -9.56 13.11
CA VAL A 150 -7.02 -10.59 12.14
C VAL A 150 -6.11 -9.96 11.09
N SER A 151 -4.89 -10.47 10.96
CA SER A 151 -3.91 -10.08 9.94
C SER A 151 -3.75 -11.24 8.96
N PHE A 152 -3.93 -10.95 7.67
CA PHE A 152 -3.78 -11.93 6.58
C PHE A 152 -2.47 -11.65 5.85
N GLY A 153 -1.55 -12.60 5.88
CA GLY A 153 -0.32 -12.55 5.08
C GLY A 153 -0.51 -13.15 3.69
N THR A 154 0.39 -12.81 2.77
CA THR A 154 0.42 -13.31 1.38
C THR A 154 1.37 -14.51 1.19
N GLY A 155 1.92 -15.05 2.28
CA GLY A 155 2.91 -16.13 2.29
C GLY A 155 4.34 -15.61 2.46
N GLN A 156 5.26 -16.52 2.79
CA GLN A 156 6.69 -16.21 2.97
C GLN A 156 7.52 -17.21 2.16
N ILE A 157 8.56 -16.72 1.48
CA ILE A 157 9.48 -17.57 0.73
C ILE A 157 10.36 -18.36 1.74
N PRO A 158 10.70 -19.64 1.47
CA PRO A 158 11.63 -20.38 2.32
C PRO A 158 12.99 -19.69 2.44
N SER A 159 13.65 -19.84 3.59
CA SER A 159 14.98 -19.25 3.83
C SER A 159 16.02 -19.80 2.84
N THR A 160 16.64 -18.91 2.08
CA THR A 160 17.71 -19.22 1.12
C THR A 160 18.93 -18.36 1.39
N VAL A 161 20.14 -18.93 1.25
CA VAL A 161 21.38 -18.17 1.38
C VAL A 161 21.52 -17.22 0.20
N ILE A 162 21.60 -15.91 0.49
CA ILE A 162 21.93 -14.90 -0.52
C ILE A 162 23.46 -14.81 -0.60
N GLU A 163 24.03 -15.06 -1.78
CA GLU A 163 25.45 -14.79 -2.04
C GLU A 163 25.74 -13.32 -1.77
N THR A 164 26.80 -13.05 -1.00
CA THR A 164 27.19 -11.74 -0.48
C THR A 164 27.03 -10.64 -1.54
N LEU A 165 26.26 -9.60 -1.20
CA LEU A 165 26.12 -8.39 -2.02
C LEU A 165 27.42 -7.58 -1.99
N SER A 166 28.42 -7.97 -2.78
CA SER A 166 29.52 -7.08 -3.13
C SER A 166 29.02 -6.10 -4.20
N ILE A 167 28.74 -4.86 -3.78
CA ILE A 167 28.36 -3.76 -4.68
C ILE A 167 29.65 -3.24 -5.33
N ASP A 168 30.22 -4.01 -6.26
CA ASP A 168 31.26 -3.51 -7.17
C ASP A 168 30.59 -3.06 -8.47
N SER A 169 30.50 -1.74 -8.64
CA SER A 169 29.78 -1.04 -9.71
C SER A 169 30.39 -1.18 -11.12
N ASN A 170 31.41 -2.02 -11.30
CA ASN A 170 32.21 -2.09 -12.53
C ASN A 170 31.69 -3.08 -13.59
N SER A 171 30.55 -3.75 -13.36
CA SER A 171 29.96 -4.66 -14.35
C SER A 171 28.44 -4.49 -14.47
N PRO A 172 27.91 -4.21 -15.68
CA PRO A 172 26.47 -4.12 -15.93
C PRO A 172 25.67 -5.36 -15.50
N LEU A 173 26.26 -6.56 -15.62
CA LEU A 173 25.64 -7.82 -15.20
C LEU A 173 25.52 -7.93 -13.68
N GLN A 174 26.53 -7.48 -12.94
CA GLN A 174 26.50 -7.47 -11.47
C GLN A 174 25.49 -6.44 -10.95
N SER A 175 25.37 -5.28 -11.60
CA SER A 175 24.36 -4.28 -11.25
C SER A 175 22.92 -4.83 -11.38
N ILE A 176 22.63 -5.63 -12.40
CA ILE A 176 21.32 -6.29 -12.56
C ILE A 176 21.07 -7.31 -11.44
N LYS A 177 22.08 -8.11 -11.06
CA LYS A 177 21.99 -9.08 -9.96
C LYS A 177 21.74 -8.35 -8.62
N THR A 178 22.45 -7.25 -8.38
CA THR A 178 22.29 -6.40 -7.19
C THR A 178 20.90 -5.77 -7.11
N ILE A 179 20.38 -5.23 -8.22
CA ILE A 179 19.02 -4.66 -8.27
C ILE A 179 17.97 -5.75 -8.00
N LYS A 180 18.13 -6.96 -8.56
CA LYS A 180 17.23 -8.09 -8.29
C LYS A 180 17.26 -8.52 -6.82
N ASN A 181 18.44 -8.58 -6.21
CA ASN A 181 18.58 -8.91 -4.80
C ASN A 181 17.98 -7.82 -3.89
N LEU A 182 18.20 -6.53 -4.20
CA LEU A 182 17.57 -5.41 -3.50
C LEU A 182 16.05 -5.47 -3.61
N ALA A 183 15.52 -5.71 -4.82
CA ALA A 183 14.08 -5.89 -5.04
C ALA A 183 13.53 -7.05 -4.20
N ALA A 184 14.21 -8.20 -4.20
CA ALA A 184 13.84 -9.35 -3.39
C ALA A 184 13.85 -9.01 -1.89
N MET A 185 14.86 -8.27 -1.41
CA MET A 185 14.95 -7.83 -0.02
C MET A 185 13.85 -6.83 0.36
N PHE A 186 13.42 -5.94 -0.54
CA PHE A 186 12.29 -5.04 -0.31
C PHE A 186 10.94 -5.77 -0.33
N ILE A 187 10.82 -6.83 -1.12
CA ILE A 187 9.62 -7.66 -1.22
C ILE A 187 9.47 -8.59 0.00
N ASP A 188 10.58 -8.97 0.66
CA ASP A 188 10.62 -9.92 1.80
C ASP A 188 10.40 -9.25 3.18
N GLN A 189 10.20 -7.93 3.27
CA GLN A 189 10.04 -7.23 4.56
C GLN A 189 8.67 -7.40 5.23
#